data_AF-A0A9D6WJE3-F1
#
_entry.id   AF-A0A9D6WJE3-F1
#
_cell.length_a   1.000
_cell.length_b   1.000
_cell.length_c   1.000
_cell.angle_alpha   90.00
_cell.angle_beta   90.00
_cell.angle_gamma   90.00
#
_symmetry.space_group_name_H-M   'P 1'
#
loop_
_entity.id
_entity.type
_entity.pdbx_description
1 polymer ?
#
loop_
_entity_poly.entity_id
_entity_poly.type
_entity_poly.pdbx_seq_one_letter_code
_entity_poly.pdbx_strand_id
1 'polypeptide(L)'
;MVHPVIRNVIQSKRFWIITTIIIVGIIGIFIMNQPSRGRVSPITTQTKSTRGEYPSSWENSRQKAIEQTKLASDQATGIVGSSTYAGKYFSLSYPNTLAIKNQSASESGILEKMILLDTGSTAQKVVATATRLPGIDSLDDVSAVQVRRLNPKRYSEQAASMSGTWGVRFDKKQNGYEAIVLVLKQQILYVLALTAPSLDPKLDGLFANLHSSVRIK
;
A
#
# COMPACT_ATOMS: atom_id res chain seq x y z
N MET A 1 34.98 41.32 -2.74
CA MET A 1 34.48 42.47 -1.95
C MET A 1 33.11 42.08 -1.40
N VAL A 2 32.97 41.96 -0.07
CA VAL A 2 31.69 41.62 0.57
C VAL A 2 30.90 42.91 0.81
N HIS A 3 29.65 42.95 0.35
CA HIS A 3 28.79 44.13 0.43
C HIS A 3 28.60 44.57 1.90
N PRO A 4 28.72 45.87 2.24
CA PRO A 4 28.71 46.37 3.62
C PRO A 4 27.44 46.01 4.42
N VAL A 5 26.33 45.77 3.73
CA VAL A 5 25.05 45.33 4.33
C VAL A 5 25.16 43.93 4.95
N ILE A 6 25.89 43.01 4.30
CA ILE A 6 26.05 41.62 4.77
C ILE A 6 26.92 41.59 6.03
N ARG A 7 27.89 42.50 6.14
CA ARG A 7 28.79 42.59 7.30
C ARG A 7 28.04 42.98 8.58
N ASN A 8 27.06 43.88 8.47
CA ASN A 8 26.25 44.30 9.62
C ASN A 8 25.26 43.23 10.09
N VAL A 9 24.75 42.39 9.20
CA VAL A 9 23.81 41.31 9.58
C VAL A 9 24.53 40.22 10.37
N ILE A 10 25.75 39.84 9.96
CA ILE A 10 26.56 38.79 10.60
C ILE A 10 27.07 39.22 11.99
N GLN A 11 27.30 40.51 12.22
CA GLN A 11 27.70 41.04 13.53
C GLN A 11 26.54 41.30 14.48
N SER A 12 25.28 41.15 14.03
CA SER A 12 24.14 41.34 14.90
C SER A 12 24.03 40.16 15.89
N LYS A 13 23.91 40.47 17.19
CA LYS A 13 23.73 39.44 18.26
C LYS A 13 22.53 38.53 17.98
N ARG A 14 21.52 39.01 17.26
CA ARG A 14 20.32 38.26 16.88
C ARG A 14 20.61 37.16 15.86
N PHE A 15 21.56 37.37 14.95
CA PHE A 15 21.95 36.36 13.96
C PHE A 15 22.55 35.13 14.64
N TRP A 16 23.46 35.33 15.60
CA TRP A 16 24.09 34.24 16.35
C TRP A 16 23.10 33.41 17.18
N ILE A 17 22.07 34.05 17.76
CA ILE A 17 21.02 33.35 18.50
C ILE A 17 20.20 32.46 17.55
N ILE A 18 19.79 32.97 16.40
CA ILE A 18 18.98 32.23 15.42
C ILE A 18 19.77 31.04 14.86
N THR A 19 21.04 31.22 14.50
CA THR A 19 21.87 30.12 14.00
C THR A 19 22.11 29.03 15.06
N THR A 20 22.22 29.39 16.34
CA THR A 20 22.42 28.41 17.42
C THR A 20 21.17 27.56 17.63
N ILE A 21 19.98 28.17 17.58
CA ILE A 21 18.70 27.44 17.71
C ILE A 21 18.52 26.43 16.57
N ILE A 22 18.88 26.82 15.34
CA ILE A 22 18.78 25.93 14.17
C ILE A 22 19.75 24.74 14.31
N ILE A 23 20.99 24.97 14.75
CA ILE A 23 21.99 23.90 14.90
C ILE A 23 21.56 22.91 16.00
N VAL A 24 21.07 23.39 17.15
CA VAL A 24 20.59 22.51 18.24
C VAL A 24 19.35 21.71 17.81
N GLY A 25 18.43 22.32 17.04
CA GLY A 25 17.26 21.64 16.52
C GLY A 25 17.60 20.49 15.56
N ILE A 26 18.60 20.69 14.69
CA ILE A 26 19.04 19.65 13.73
C ILE A 26 19.72 18.47 14.45
N ILE A 27 20.52 18.74 15.49
CA ILE A 27 21.18 17.69 16.28
C ILE A 27 20.16 16.86 17.10
N GLY A 28 19.11 17.50 17.64
CA GLY A 28 18.05 16.81 18.37
C GLY A 28 17.28 15.79 17.52
N ILE A 29 17.00 16.12 16.25
CA ILE A 29 16.32 15.22 15.31
C ILE A 29 17.20 14.02 14.94
N PHE A 30 18.53 14.19 14.89
CA PHE A 30 19.45 13.11 14.54
C PHE A 30 19.66 12.09 15.68
N ILE A 31 19.54 12.52 16.94
CA ILE A 31 19.68 11.64 18.11
C ILE A 31 18.39 10.84 18.38
N MET A 32 17.21 11.39 18.09
CA MET A 32 15.93 10.70 18.30
C MET A 32 15.58 9.65 17.22
N ASN A 33 16.32 9.62 16.10
CA ASN A 33 16.07 8.68 15.00
C ASN A 33 17.01 7.46 14.97
N GLN A 34 17.72 7.18 16.07
CA GLN A 34 18.40 5.89 16.19
C GLN A 34 17.39 4.80 16.60
N PRO A 35 17.21 3.75 15.79
CA PRO A 35 16.40 2.62 16.19
C PRO A 35 17.01 1.99 17.45
N SER A 36 16.17 1.82 18.47
CA SER A 36 16.51 1.14 19.71
C SER A 36 17.07 -0.25 19.40
N ARG A 37 18.38 -0.44 19.63
CA ARG A 37 18.98 -1.78 19.68
C ARG A 37 18.45 -2.50 20.92
N GLY A 38 17.31 -3.18 20.76
CA GLY A 38 16.78 -4.09 21.76
C GLY A 38 17.80 -5.20 22.04
N ARG A 39 18.21 -5.34 23.30
CA ARG A 39 18.87 -6.55 23.79
C ARG A 39 17.81 -7.63 23.92
N VAL A 40 17.91 -8.67 23.10
CA VAL A 40 17.14 -9.89 23.29
C VAL A 40 17.82 -10.68 24.40
N SER A 41 17.17 -10.80 25.55
CA SER A 41 17.57 -11.74 26.60
C SER A 41 17.40 -13.17 26.09
N PRO A 42 18.40 -14.07 26.24
CA PRO A 42 18.20 -15.47 25.91
C PRO A 42 17.18 -16.06 26.89
N ILE A 43 16.07 -16.58 26.35
CA ILE A 43 15.12 -17.37 27.11
C ILE A 43 15.79 -18.72 27.37
N THR A 44 16.27 -18.92 28.59
CA THR A 44 16.70 -20.22 29.09
C THR A 44 15.48 -21.08 29.35
N THR A 45 15.04 -21.84 28.34
CA THR A 45 14.01 -22.86 28.53
C THR A 45 14.68 -24.15 28.99
N GLN A 46 14.83 -24.31 30.31
CA GLN A 46 14.94 -25.64 30.91
C GLN A 46 13.54 -26.25 30.92
N THR A 47 13.26 -27.17 29.99
CA THR A 47 12.17 -28.13 30.17
C THR A 47 12.71 -29.53 29.97
N LYS A 48 12.81 -30.23 31.11
CA LYS A 48 13.14 -31.64 31.26
C LYS A 48 12.15 -32.45 30.41
N SER A 49 12.66 -33.13 29.39
CA SER A 49 11.91 -34.09 28.58
C SER A 49 11.61 -35.31 29.45
N THR A 50 10.35 -35.42 29.90
CA THR A 50 9.78 -36.70 30.34
C THR A 50 8.97 -37.23 29.16
N ARG A 51 9.42 -38.36 28.63
CA ARG A 51 8.81 -39.10 27.52
C ARG A 51 7.42 -39.59 27.95
N GLY A 52 6.39 -38.81 27.63
CA GLY A 52 4.99 -39.21 27.70
C GLY A 52 4.52 -39.63 26.32
N GLU A 53 3.94 -40.83 26.24
CA GLU A 53 3.20 -41.32 25.06
C GLU A 53 2.09 -40.31 24.71
N TYR A 54 2.11 -39.80 23.48
CA TYR A 54 1.01 -38.99 22.95
C TYR A 54 -0.11 -39.93 22.48
N PRO A 55 -1.38 -39.65 22.83
CA PRO A 55 -2.51 -40.45 22.39
C PRO A 55 -2.72 -40.35 20.88
N SER A 56 -2.95 -41.50 20.24
CA SER A 56 -3.12 -41.76 18.80
C SER A 56 -4.26 -41.00 18.09
N SER A 57 -5.00 -40.14 18.80
CA SER A 57 -6.07 -39.32 18.22
C SER A 57 -5.55 -38.10 17.47
N TRP A 58 -4.41 -37.53 17.90
CA TRP A 58 -3.86 -36.31 17.29
C TRP A 58 -3.27 -36.55 15.89
N GLU A 59 -2.67 -37.72 15.69
CA GLU A 59 -1.97 -38.08 14.46
C GLU A 59 -2.97 -38.37 13.33
N ASN A 60 -4.10 -39.02 13.69
CA ASN A 60 -5.24 -39.22 12.80
C ASN A 60 -5.92 -37.90 12.40
N SER A 61 -6.04 -36.94 13.32
CA SER A 61 -6.57 -35.60 13.00
C SER A 61 -5.64 -34.82 12.07
N ARG A 62 -4.32 -34.95 12.24
CA ARG A 62 -3.33 -34.35 11.33
C ARG A 62 -3.36 -34.98 9.95
N GLN A 63 -3.41 -36.31 9.85
CA GLN A 63 -3.49 -36.98 8.55
C GLN A 63 -4.78 -36.63 7.81
N LYS A 64 -5.94 -36.58 8.49
CA LYS A 64 -7.19 -36.10 7.89
C LYS A 64 -7.12 -34.64 7.42
N ALA A 65 -6.49 -33.75 8.20
CA ALA A 65 -6.30 -32.35 7.79
C ALA A 65 -5.35 -32.24 6.57
N ILE A 66 -4.29 -33.04 6.51
CA ILE A 66 -3.34 -33.07 5.40
C ILE A 66 -4.00 -33.67 4.13
N GLU A 67 -4.81 -34.71 4.26
CA GLU A 67 -5.58 -35.29 3.15
C GLU A 67 -6.67 -34.33 2.64
N GLN A 68 -7.38 -33.64 3.53
CA GLN A 68 -8.33 -32.58 3.14
C GLN A 68 -7.62 -31.40 2.45
N THR A 69 -6.41 -31.05 2.89
CA THR A 69 -5.60 -29.99 2.25
C THR A 69 -5.09 -30.44 0.88
N LYS A 70 -4.72 -31.72 0.71
CA LYS A 70 -4.32 -32.28 -0.59
C LYS A 70 -5.49 -32.40 -1.57
N LEU A 71 -6.66 -32.83 -1.10
CA LEU A 71 -7.87 -32.88 -1.93
C LEU A 71 -8.34 -31.47 -2.34
N ALA A 72 -8.12 -30.46 -1.50
CA ALA A 72 -8.35 -29.06 -1.85
C ALA A 72 -7.28 -28.47 -2.80
N SER A 73 -6.02 -28.95 -2.75
CA SER A 73 -4.98 -28.53 -3.69
C SER A 73 -5.12 -29.18 -5.06
N ASP A 74 -5.61 -30.42 -5.12
CA ASP A 74 -5.76 -31.17 -6.38
C ASP A 74 -7.05 -30.79 -7.13
N GLN A 75 -8.01 -30.10 -6.49
CA GLN A 75 -9.16 -29.47 -7.15
C GLN A 75 -8.87 -28.05 -7.69
N ALA A 76 -7.67 -27.52 -7.49
CA ALA A 76 -7.28 -26.18 -7.94
C ALA A 76 -6.61 -26.14 -9.34
N THR A 77 -6.74 -27.20 -10.12
CA THR A 77 -6.34 -27.21 -11.53
C THR A 77 -7.58 -27.11 -12.43
N GLY A 78 -7.92 -25.89 -12.87
CA GLY A 78 -8.63 -25.75 -14.14
C GLY A 78 -9.88 -24.86 -14.23
N ILE A 79 -10.19 -23.96 -13.29
CA ILE A 79 -11.22 -22.93 -13.52
C ILE A 79 -10.61 -21.55 -13.31
N VAL A 80 -10.18 -20.91 -14.41
CA VAL A 80 -9.88 -19.47 -14.45
C VAL A 80 -11.23 -18.73 -14.40
N GLY A 81 -11.81 -18.64 -13.21
CA GLY A 81 -13.04 -17.90 -12.96
C GLY A 81 -12.75 -16.45 -12.56
N SER A 82 -13.73 -15.58 -12.77
CA SER A 82 -13.75 -14.23 -12.21
C SER A 82 -14.82 -14.11 -11.13
N SER A 83 -14.49 -13.43 -10.04
CA SER A 83 -15.44 -13.03 -9.01
C SER A 83 -15.72 -11.53 -9.13
N THR A 84 -16.86 -11.09 -8.59
CA THR A 84 -17.21 -9.67 -8.56
C THR A 84 -17.40 -9.20 -7.12
N TYR A 85 -16.69 -8.13 -6.77
CA TYR A 85 -16.95 -7.37 -5.56
C TYR A 85 -18.06 -6.36 -5.85
N ALA A 86 -19.11 -6.37 -5.04
CA ALA A 86 -20.25 -5.48 -5.16
C ALA A 86 -20.39 -4.65 -3.88
N GLY A 87 -19.67 -3.52 -3.82
CA GLY A 87 -19.75 -2.59 -2.70
C GLY A 87 -20.81 -1.51 -2.88
N LYS A 88 -20.85 -0.57 -1.94
CA LYS A 88 -21.81 0.55 -1.92
C LYS A 88 -21.40 1.64 -2.90
N TYR A 89 -20.10 1.96 -2.98
CA TYR A 89 -19.59 3.05 -3.81
C TYR A 89 -18.98 2.58 -5.13
N PHE A 90 -18.53 1.32 -5.21
CA PHE A 90 -18.05 0.75 -6.46
C PHE A 90 -18.31 -0.75 -6.56
N SER A 91 -18.20 -1.28 -7.77
CA SER A 91 -18.05 -2.71 -8.02
C SER A 91 -16.84 -2.97 -8.90
N LEU A 92 -16.22 -4.14 -8.72
CA LEU A 92 -14.99 -4.54 -9.42
C LEU A 92 -15.03 -6.04 -9.70
N SER A 93 -14.81 -6.45 -10.94
CA SER A 93 -14.57 -7.86 -11.28
C SER A 93 -13.08 -8.16 -11.24
N TYR A 94 -12.71 -9.26 -10.60
CA TYR A 94 -11.32 -9.67 -10.37
C TYR A 94 -11.15 -11.18 -10.59
N PRO A 95 -9.95 -11.64 -11.02
CA PRO A 95 -9.69 -13.07 -11.20
C PRO A 95 -9.65 -13.80 -9.86
N ASN A 96 -10.09 -15.06 -9.84
CA ASN A 96 -10.08 -15.91 -8.64
C ASN A 96 -8.66 -16.27 -8.15
N THR A 97 -7.62 -15.91 -8.88
CA THR A 97 -6.22 -15.94 -8.42
C THR A 97 -5.93 -14.88 -7.35
N LEU A 98 -6.84 -13.93 -7.16
CA LEU A 98 -6.77 -12.91 -6.11
C LEU A 98 -7.80 -13.22 -5.02
N ALA A 99 -7.34 -13.26 -3.78
CA ALA A 99 -8.19 -13.39 -2.60
C ALA A 99 -8.48 -12.04 -1.96
N ILE A 100 -9.74 -11.81 -1.58
CA ILE A 100 -10.12 -10.63 -0.78
C ILE A 100 -9.53 -10.78 0.63
N LYS A 101 -8.75 -9.78 1.05
CA LYS A 101 -8.38 -9.61 2.45
C LYS A 101 -9.38 -8.66 3.11
N ASN A 102 -10.31 -9.24 3.87
CA ASN A 102 -11.27 -8.47 4.65
C ASN A 102 -10.53 -7.60 5.68
N GLN A 103 -10.59 -6.29 5.49
CA GLN A 103 -10.30 -5.30 6.52
C GLN A 103 -11.49 -4.35 6.58
N SER A 104 -12.10 -4.23 7.75
CA SER A 104 -13.04 -3.16 8.05
C SER A 104 -12.34 -1.81 7.83
N ALA A 105 -12.99 -0.89 7.12
CA ALA A 105 -12.46 0.47 6.92
C ALA A 105 -12.24 1.12 8.30
N SER A 106 -10.98 1.29 8.71
CA SER A 106 -10.64 1.77 10.06
C SER A 106 -9.94 3.13 10.08
N GLU A 107 -10.07 3.93 9.01
CA GLU A 107 -9.42 5.24 8.91
C GLU A 107 -10.44 6.34 8.56
N SER A 108 -10.29 7.50 9.21
CA SER A 108 -11.12 8.69 9.00
C SER A 108 -11.18 9.06 7.52
N GLY A 109 -12.39 9.08 6.95
CA GLY A 109 -12.68 9.53 5.58
C GLY A 109 -12.74 8.44 4.50
N ILE A 110 -12.26 7.22 4.77
CA ILE A 110 -12.41 6.10 3.83
C ILE A 110 -13.85 5.57 3.93
N LEU A 111 -14.61 5.72 2.86
CA LEU A 111 -15.99 5.24 2.77
C LEU A 111 -16.05 3.74 2.46
N GLU A 112 -15.12 3.25 1.64
CA GLU A 112 -15.05 1.86 1.21
C GLU A 112 -13.63 1.49 0.80
N LYS A 113 -13.21 0.26 1.14
CA LYS A 113 -11.88 -0.26 0.81
C LYS A 113 -11.96 -1.75 0.53
N MET A 114 -11.35 -2.14 -0.58
CA MET A 114 -11.17 -3.51 -0.99
C MET A 114 -9.68 -3.75 -1.17
N ILE A 115 -9.17 -4.84 -0.58
CA ILE A 115 -7.80 -5.29 -0.78
C ILE A 115 -7.86 -6.70 -1.35
N LEU A 116 -7.19 -6.89 -2.47
CA LEU A 116 -6.96 -8.19 -3.10
C LEU A 116 -5.49 -8.54 -2.98
N LEU A 117 -5.21 -9.77 -2.57
CA LEU A 117 -3.88 -10.33 -2.50
C LEU A 117 -3.81 -11.53 -3.43
N ASP A 118 -2.69 -11.68 -4.12
CA ASP A 118 -2.41 -12.88 -4.89
C ASP A 118 -2.30 -14.10 -3.98
N THR A 119 -2.94 -15.18 -4.40
CA THR A 119 -2.83 -16.48 -3.73
C THR A 119 -1.57 -17.23 -4.16
N GLY A 120 -0.88 -16.75 -5.21
CA GLY A 120 0.36 -17.29 -5.74
C GLY A 120 1.64 -16.66 -5.16
N SER A 121 2.76 -16.89 -5.86
CA SER A 121 4.11 -16.47 -5.44
C SER A 121 4.46 -15.03 -5.81
N THR A 122 3.59 -14.30 -6.53
CA THR A 122 3.96 -12.99 -7.09
C THR A 122 3.87 -11.85 -6.07
N ALA A 123 3.27 -12.09 -4.90
CA ALA A 123 3.10 -11.12 -3.82
C ALA A 123 2.51 -9.78 -4.29
N GLN A 124 1.70 -9.80 -5.36
CA GLN A 124 0.99 -8.62 -5.86
C GLN A 124 -0.20 -8.30 -4.95
N LYS A 125 -0.49 -7.00 -4.85
CA LYS A 125 -1.58 -6.44 -4.06
C LYS A 125 -2.34 -5.44 -4.90
N VAL A 126 -3.66 -5.60 -4.96
CA VAL A 126 -4.56 -4.63 -5.55
C VAL A 126 -5.37 -3.97 -4.44
N VAL A 127 -5.52 -2.65 -4.50
CA VAL A 127 -6.34 -1.87 -3.58
C VAL A 127 -7.31 -1.03 -4.38
N ALA A 128 -8.60 -1.13 -4.06
CA ALA A 128 -9.61 -0.22 -4.54
C ALA A 128 -10.23 0.52 -3.35
N THR A 129 -10.34 1.85 -3.42
CA THR A 129 -10.93 2.66 -2.34
C THR A 129 -11.86 3.74 -2.86
N ALA A 130 -12.85 4.09 -2.05
CA ALA A 130 -13.62 5.32 -2.15
C ALA A 130 -13.40 6.14 -0.87
N THR A 131 -12.97 7.40 -1.02
CA THR A 131 -12.62 8.28 0.10
C THR A 131 -13.32 9.62 -0.06
N ARG A 132 -13.98 10.11 1.00
CA ARG A 132 -14.61 11.44 0.99
C ARG A 132 -13.54 12.51 1.24
N LEU A 133 -13.43 13.48 0.33
CA LEU A 133 -12.54 14.63 0.44
C LEU A 133 -13.36 15.93 0.43
N PRO A 134 -13.92 16.35 1.58
CA PRO A 134 -14.74 17.55 1.64
C PRO A 134 -13.91 18.79 1.26
N GLY A 135 -14.47 19.64 0.40
CA GLY A 135 -13.81 20.87 -0.06
C GLY A 135 -12.72 20.66 -1.12
N ILE A 136 -12.59 19.45 -1.67
CA ILE A 136 -11.70 19.15 -2.79
C ILE A 136 -12.53 18.89 -4.04
N ASP A 137 -12.50 19.85 -4.98
CA ASP A 137 -13.26 19.79 -6.22
C ASP A 137 -12.38 19.47 -7.45
N SER A 138 -11.05 19.51 -7.31
CA SER A 138 -10.09 19.12 -8.37
C SER A 138 -9.15 18.01 -7.91
N LEU A 139 -8.77 17.12 -8.83
CA LEU A 139 -7.69 16.14 -8.62
C LEU A 139 -6.34 16.83 -8.36
N ASP A 140 -6.16 18.05 -8.85
CA ASP A 140 -4.93 18.83 -8.68
C ASP A 140 -4.69 19.24 -7.22
N ASP A 141 -5.77 19.30 -6.42
CA ASP A 141 -5.71 19.64 -4.99
C ASP A 141 -5.50 18.41 -4.10
N VAL A 142 -5.54 17.20 -4.67
CA VAL A 142 -5.33 15.96 -3.93
C VAL A 142 -3.85 15.77 -3.63
N SER A 143 -3.46 15.75 -2.36
CA SER A 143 -2.04 15.62 -1.94
C SER A 143 -1.33 14.42 -2.58
N ALA A 144 -2.03 13.28 -2.74
CA ALA A 144 -1.48 12.08 -3.36
C ALA A 144 -1.13 12.26 -4.85
N VAL A 145 -1.83 13.15 -5.57
CA VAL A 145 -1.56 13.53 -6.96
C VAL A 145 -0.38 14.50 -7.00
N GLN A 146 -0.41 15.54 -6.15
CA GLN A 146 0.67 16.53 -6.06
C GLN A 146 2.03 15.89 -5.76
N VAL A 147 2.08 14.99 -4.76
CA VAL A 147 3.32 14.29 -4.39
C VAL A 147 3.90 13.49 -5.56
N ARG A 148 3.07 12.87 -6.41
CA ARG A 148 3.56 12.11 -7.56
C ARG A 148 4.05 13.02 -8.69
N ARG A 149 3.33 14.11 -8.95
CA ARG A 149 3.73 15.15 -9.92
C ARG A 149 5.06 15.82 -9.57
N LEU A 150 5.32 16.05 -8.30
CA LEU A 150 6.60 16.58 -7.81
C LEU A 150 7.77 15.58 -7.95
N ASN A 151 7.50 14.32 -8.32
CA ASN A 151 8.51 13.27 -8.47
C ASN A 151 8.51 12.61 -9.87
N PRO A 152 8.73 13.37 -10.97
CA PRO A 152 8.62 12.87 -12.34
C PRO A 152 9.71 11.84 -12.72
N LYS A 153 10.81 11.79 -11.97
CA LYS A 153 11.84 10.75 -12.11
C LYS A 153 11.32 9.38 -11.65
N ARG A 154 10.38 9.34 -10.70
CA ARG A 154 9.81 8.11 -10.14
C ARG A 154 8.50 7.73 -10.78
N TYR A 155 7.70 8.70 -11.24
CA TYR A 155 6.37 8.46 -11.77
C TYR A 155 6.21 9.02 -13.19
N SER A 156 5.43 8.34 -14.02
CA SER A 156 4.84 8.89 -15.25
C SER A 156 3.35 9.13 -15.02
N GLU A 157 2.86 10.27 -15.45
CA GLU A 157 1.43 10.61 -15.44
C GLU A 157 0.83 10.41 -16.83
N GLN A 158 -0.38 9.88 -16.88
CA GLN A 158 -1.18 9.72 -18.10
C GLN A 158 -2.63 10.07 -17.80
N ALA A 159 -3.36 10.56 -18.80
CA ALA A 159 -4.80 10.69 -18.67
C ALA A 159 -5.46 9.30 -18.58
N ALA A 160 -6.46 9.16 -17.73
CA ALA A 160 -7.23 7.93 -17.59
C ALA A 160 -8.70 8.24 -17.33
N SER A 161 -9.57 7.26 -17.53
CA SER A 161 -10.99 7.36 -17.19
C SER A 161 -11.46 6.09 -16.51
N MET A 162 -12.19 6.22 -15.41
CA MET A 162 -12.79 5.12 -14.67
C MET A 162 -14.31 5.29 -14.68
N SER A 163 -15.03 4.31 -15.25
CA SER A 163 -16.50 4.35 -15.36
C SER A 163 -17.03 5.66 -16.01
N GLY A 164 -16.35 6.13 -17.06
CA GLY A 164 -16.70 7.35 -17.80
C GLY A 164 -16.30 8.67 -17.12
N THR A 165 -15.71 8.64 -15.93
CA THR A 165 -15.22 9.83 -15.24
C THR A 165 -13.72 9.99 -15.47
N TRP A 166 -13.30 11.17 -15.93
CA TRP A 166 -11.90 11.49 -16.19
C TRP A 166 -11.06 11.59 -14.91
N GLY A 167 -9.80 11.23 -15.02
CA GLY A 167 -8.81 11.34 -13.97
C GLY A 167 -7.41 11.08 -14.47
N VAL A 168 -6.55 10.58 -13.59
CA VAL A 168 -5.12 10.43 -13.85
C VAL A 168 -4.63 9.03 -13.50
N ARG A 169 -3.75 8.48 -14.33
CA ARG A 169 -2.98 7.27 -14.07
C ARG A 169 -1.54 7.67 -13.75
N PHE A 170 -0.99 7.09 -12.68
CA PHE A 170 0.43 7.14 -12.37
C PHE A 170 1.03 5.74 -12.45
N ASP A 171 2.14 5.62 -13.18
CA ASP A 171 2.96 4.41 -13.22
C ASP A 171 4.33 4.70 -12.63
N LYS A 172 4.80 3.82 -11.75
CA LYS A 172 6.12 3.93 -11.12
C LYS A 172 7.20 3.35 -12.04
N LYS A 173 8.27 4.11 -12.24
CA LYS A 173 9.36 3.80 -13.19
C LYS A 173 10.50 2.96 -12.59
N GLN A 174 10.58 2.85 -11.25
CA GLN A 174 11.72 2.25 -10.55
C GLN A 174 11.30 1.49 -9.29
N ASN A 175 12.05 0.44 -8.92
CA ASN A 175 11.91 -0.34 -7.69
C ASN A 175 10.51 -0.95 -7.49
N GLY A 176 10.23 -1.99 -8.27
CA GLY A 176 8.95 -2.69 -8.31
C GLY A 176 7.96 -2.09 -9.29
N TYR A 177 6.76 -2.68 -9.34
CA TYR A 177 5.65 -2.20 -10.15
C TYR A 177 4.60 -1.53 -9.26
N GLU A 178 4.19 -0.33 -9.64
CA GLU A 178 3.04 0.37 -9.04
C GLU A 178 2.30 1.09 -10.17
N ALA A 179 1.03 0.75 -10.38
CA ALA A 179 0.13 1.44 -11.29
C ALA A 179 -1.10 1.88 -10.50
N ILE A 180 -1.46 3.16 -10.61
CA ILE A 180 -2.56 3.76 -9.83
C ILE A 180 -3.40 4.64 -10.73
N VAL A 181 -4.71 4.40 -10.74
CA VAL A 181 -5.69 5.31 -11.34
C VAL A 181 -6.45 6.02 -10.23
N LEU A 182 -6.55 7.35 -10.34
CA LEU A 182 -7.29 8.21 -9.44
C LEU A 182 -8.36 8.98 -10.22
N VAL A 183 -9.58 8.98 -9.70
CA VAL A 183 -10.72 9.73 -10.26
C VAL A 183 -11.45 10.42 -9.12
N LEU A 184 -11.82 11.69 -9.33
CA LEU A 184 -12.61 12.47 -8.37
C LEU A 184 -14.01 12.67 -8.94
N LYS A 185 -15.04 12.23 -8.20
CA LYS A 185 -16.44 12.42 -8.55
C LYS A 185 -17.20 12.88 -7.32
N GLN A 186 -17.85 14.04 -7.38
CA GLN A 186 -18.68 14.58 -6.29
C GLN A 186 -17.93 14.62 -4.94
N GLN A 187 -16.68 15.08 -4.91
CA GLN A 187 -15.81 15.10 -3.71
C GLN A 187 -15.54 13.70 -3.10
N ILE A 188 -15.70 12.63 -3.87
CA ILE A 188 -15.27 11.28 -3.53
C ILE A 188 -14.11 10.91 -4.47
N LEU A 189 -12.96 10.63 -3.88
CA LEU A 189 -11.79 10.12 -4.57
C LEU A 189 -11.90 8.60 -4.66
N TYR A 190 -11.95 8.10 -5.89
CA TYR A 190 -11.86 6.69 -6.22
C TYR A 190 -10.43 6.38 -6.64
N VAL A 191 -9.86 5.34 -6.04
CA VAL A 191 -8.49 4.90 -6.35
C VAL A 191 -8.53 3.42 -6.68
N LEU A 192 -7.87 3.03 -7.76
CA LEU A 192 -7.49 1.66 -8.04
C LEU A 192 -5.97 1.60 -8.16
N ALA A 193 -5.32 0.79 -7.33
CA ALA A 193 -3.88 0.66 -7.28
C ALA A 193 -3.46 -0.81 -7.37
N LEU A 194 -2.47 -1.14 -8.19
CA LEU A 194 -1.78 -2.43 -8.20
C LEU A 194 -0.32 -2.20 -7.83
N THR A 195 0.17 -2.97 -6.86
CA THR A 195 1.56 -2.95 -6.41
C THR A 195 2.15 -4.36 -6.44
N ALA A 196 3.36 -4.51 -6.96
CA ALA A 196 4.09 -5.77 -7.00
C ALA A 196 5.61 -5.53 -6.83
N PRO A 197 6.38 -6.54 -6.37
CA PRO A 197 7.82 -6.39 -6.12
C PRO A 197 8.66 -6.29 -7.40
N SER A 198 8.18 -6.79 -8.53
CA SER A 198 8.89 -6.80 -9.82
C SER A 198 8.04 -6.22 -10.95
N LEU A 199 8.72 -5.78 -12.00
CA LEU A 199 8.09 -5.35 -13.25
C LEU A 199 7.85 -6.58 -14.13
N ASP A 200 6.61 -7.10 -14.14
CA ASP A 200 6.18 -8.19 -15.04
C ASP A 200 5.15 -7.63 -16.04
N PRO A 201 5.36 -7.76 -17.37
CA PRO A 201 4.41 -7.31 -18.39
C PRO A 201 2.98 -7.82 -18.21
N LYS A 202 2.79 -8.98 -17.55
CA LYS A 202 1.46 -9.52 -17.26
C LYS A 202 0.66 -8.66 -16.29
N LEU A 203 1.34 -7.86 -15.45
CA LEU A 203 0.71 -6.99 -14.47
C LEU A 203 -0.04 -5.82 -15.11
N ASP A 204 0.47 -5.28 -16.22
CA ASP A 204 -0.23 -4.24 -16.98
C ASP A 204 -1.54 -4.77 -17.56
N GLY A 205 -1.52 -6.00 -18.09
CA GLY A 205 -2.74 -6.67 -18.57
C GLY A 205 -3.75 -6.93 -17.46
N LEU A 206 -3.29 -7.43 -16.31
CA LEU A 206 -4.13 -7.61 -15.13
C LEU A 206 -4.73 -6.28 -14.66
N PHE A 207 -3.92 -5.23 -14.58
CA PHE A 207 -4.35 -3.91 -14.15
C PHE A 207 -5.37 -3.29 -15.11
N ALA A 208 -5.14 -3.39 -16.43
CA ALA A 208 -6.09 -2.92 -17.44
C ALA A 208 -7.44 -3.66 -17.33
N ASN A 209 -7.43 -4.97 -17.10
CA ASN A 209 -8.65 -5.77 -16.91
C ASN A 209 -9.39 -5.35 -15.64
N LEU A 210 -8.69 -5.16 -14.53
CA LEU A 210 -9.29 -4.65 -13.28
C LEU A 210 -9.85 -3.23 -13.48
N HIS A 211 -9.08 -2.34 -14.10
CA HIS A 211 -9.47 -0.95 -14.33
C HIS A 211 -10.74 -0.85 -15.19
N SER A 212 -10.81 -1.60 -16.28
CA SER A 212 -11.97 -1.61 -17.18
C SER A 212 -13.22 -2.25 -16.55
N SER A 213 -13.08 -3.07 -15.51
CA SER A 213 -14.21 -3.69 -14.81
C SER A 213 -14.78 -2.83 -13.68
N VAL A 214 -14.08 -1.76 -13.26
CA VAL A 214 -14.59 -0.87 -12.21
C VAL A 214 -15.87 -0.17 -12.68
N ARG A 215 -16.89 -0.17 -11.83
CA ARG A 215 -18.09 0.66 -11.96
C ARG A 215 -18.22 1.51 -10.71
N ILE A 216 -18.24 2.82 -10.89
CA ILE A 216 -18.49 3.79 -9.82
C ILE A 216 -19.99 3.98 -9.69
N LYS A 217 -20.52 3.90 -8.46
CA LYS A 217 -21.93 4.13 -8.15
C LYS A 217 -22.16 5.59 -7.75
#